data_AF-A0AAD3CIS2-F1
#
_entry.id   AF-A0AAD3CIS2-F1
#
_cell.length_a   1.000
_cell.length_b   1.000
_cell.length_c   1.000
_cell.angle_alpha   90.00
_cell.angle_beta   90.00
_cell.angle_gamma   90.00
#
_symmetry.space_group_name_H-M   'P 1'
#
loop_
_entity.id
_entity.type
_entity.pdbx_description
1 polymer ?
#
loop_
_entity_poly.entity_id
_entity_poly.type
_entity_poly.pdbx_seq_one_letter_code
_entity_poly.pdbx_strand_id
1 'polypeptide(L)'
;MSSKQHQVPSNARDIDAAIAKRSGRGSAYDFEGATVTNNDSPLPSKRKCEDGYEYLNHTADIQLHSWSTSFKGALEQLVIAMFGYMTTLEKIEIDNEYSIQVASNVHAEGHDLESLVFNYLDDWLFLFHTTFFIPKEVTVSNIDMTNFSIQSSGMGEKLNLAKHDQGTEIKAITYSNMQVNLDKEKCDIYVIVDI
;
A
#
# COMPACT_ATOMS: atom_id res chain seq x y z
N MET A 1 18.88 -31.04 31.31
CA MET A 1 18.71 -30.97 29.85
C MET A 1 18.31 -29.54 29.53
N SER A 2 19.20 -28.75 28.96
CA SER A 2 19.04 -27.31 28.79
C SER A 2 18.93 -26.96 27.30
N SER A 3 17.99 -26.07 27.01
CA SER A 3 17.94 -25.11 25.90
C SER A 3 17.70 -25.62 24.48
N LYS A 4 16.66 -25.09 23.83
CA LYS A 4 16.81 -23.97 22.88
C LYS A 4 15.45 -23.36 22.53
N GLN A 5 15.21 -22.14 23.00
CA GLN A 5 14.18 -21.25 22.48
C GLN A 5 14.56 -20.87 21.05
N HIS A 6 13.62 -21.05 20.11
CA HIS A 6 13.73 -20.54 18.75
C HIS A 6 13.38 -19.05 18.78
N GLN A 7 14.35 -18.22 18.44
CA GLN A 7 14.23 -16.77 18.38
C GLN A 7 13.88 -16.38 16.94
N VAL A 8 12.71 -15.77 16.75
CA VAL A 8 12.23 -15.23 15.47
C VAL A 8 13.11 -14.01 15.10
N PRO A 9 13.70 -13.93 13.90
CA PRO A 9 14.48 -12.76 13.51
C PRO A 9 13.56 -11.56 13.19
N SER A 10 13.97 -10.39 13.68
CA SER A 10 13.27 -9.11 13.56
C SER A 10 13.59 -8.43 12.22
N ASN A 11 12.69 -8.55 11.24
CA ASN A 11 12.80 -7.97 9.88
C ASN A 11 12.87 -6.42 9.81
N ALA A 12 12.73 -5.71 10.92
CA ALA A 12 12.72 -4.24 10.92
C ALA A 12 14.10 -3.61 10.63
N ARG A 13 15.20 -4.32 10.92
CA ARG A 13 16.56 -3.75 10.84
C ARG A 13 17.14 -3.71 9.43
N ASP A 14 16.69 -4.59 8.54
CA ASP A 14 17.25 -4.71 7.20
C ASP A 14 16.69 -3.63 6.24
N ILE A 15 15.48 -3.13 6.52
CA ILE A 15 14.82 -2.05 5.77
C ILE A 15 15.55 -0.71 6.00
N ASP A 16 15.93 -0.42 7.24
CA ASP A 16 16.68 0.78 7.61
C ASP A 16 18.06 0.86 6.91
N ALA A 17 18.69 -0.30 6.67
CA ALA A 17 20.02 -0.38 6.08
C ALA A 17 20.02 -0.11 4.56
N ALA A 18 18.93 -0.42 3.86
CA ALA A 18 18.77 -0.12 2.44
C ALA A 18 18.52 1.38 2.19
N ILE A 19 17.75 2.04 3.08
CA ILE A 19 17.40 3.46 3.00
C ILE A 19 18.62 4.36 3.27
N ALA A 20 19.53 3.95 4.15
CA ALA A 20 20.69 4.76 4.55
C ALA A 20 21.76 4.96 3.45
N LYS A 21 21.74 4.17 2.36
CA LYS A 21 22.82 4.20 1.34
C LYS A 21 22.63 5.23 0.22
N ARG A 22 21.50 5.97 0.16
CA ARG A 22 21.22 6.91 -0.95
C ARG A 22 21.27 8.41 -0.59
N SER A 23 21.29 8.80 0.68
CA SER A 23 21.16 10.22 1.09
C SER A 23 22.49 10.95 1.33
N GLY A 24 23.48 10.80 0.44
CA GLY A 24 24.78 11.45 0.56
C GLY A 24 25.13 12.34 -0.62
N ARG A 25 24.65 13.60 -0.66
CA ARG A 25 25.36 14.75 -1.26
C ARG A 25 24.61 16.09 -1.13
N GLY A 26 25.34 17.11 -0.65
CA GLY A 26 25.11 18.55 -0.85
C GLY A 26 24.33 19.26 0.25
N SER A 27 24.64 20.48 0.73
CA SER A 27 25.79 21.39 0.64
C SER A 27 25.45 22.50 1.63
N ALA A 28 26.39 22.89 2.48
CA ALA A 28 26.23 23.97 3.44
C ALA A 28 26.12 25.33 2.74
N TYR A 29 25.19 26.17 3.21
CA TYR A 29 25.22 27.62 3.03
C TYR A 29 24.75 28.27 4.34
N ASP A 30 25.68 29.03 4.93
CA ASP A 30 25.50 29.88 6.11
C ASP A 30 24.71 31.14 5.76
N PHE A 31 23.83 31.58 6.67
CA PHE A 31 23.47 33.00 6.76
C PHE A 31 23.08 33.37 8.21
N GLU A 32 23.83 34.32 8.76
CA GLU A 32 23.64 34.91 10.09
C GLU A 32 22.43 35.85 10.17
N GLY A 33 21.77 35.87 11.33
CA GLY A 33 21.29 37.10 11.97
C GLY A 33 19.82 37.49 11.75
N ALA A 34 18.94 37.06 12.67
CA ALA A 34 17.83 37.89 13.16
C ALA A 34 17.26 37.35 14.49
N THR A 35 16.94 38.28 15.36
CA THR A 35 16.64 38.17 16.79
C THR A 35 15.42 37.33 17.18
N VAL A 36 15.57 36.63 18.30
CA VAL A 36 14.56 35.83 19.03
C VAL A 36 13.42 36.71 19.53
N THR A 37 12.20 36.44 19.10
CA THR A 37 10.98 36.78 19.84
C THR A 37 10.26 35.49 20.21
N ASN A 38 10.26 35.16 21.50
CA ASN A 38 9.57 34.02 22.07
C ASN A 38 8.06 34.16 21.85
N ASN A 39 7.53 33.41 20.89
CA ASN A 39 6.14 33.01 20.85
C ASN A 39 6.14 31.48 20.89
N ASP A 40 5.94 30.93 22.09
CA ASP A 40 5.67 29.52 22.32
C ASP A 40 4.32 29.17 21.68
N SER A 41 4.33 29.03 20.36
CA SER A 41 3.34 28.26 19.63
C SER A 41 3.77 26.81 19.79
N PRO A 42 2.91 25.90 20.31
CA PRO A 42 3.28 24.50 20.33
C PRO A 42 3.60 24.08 18.90
N LEU A 43 4.85 23.62 18.69
CA LEU A 43 5.29 22.94 17.48
C LEU A 43 4.18 21.97 17.07
N PRO A 44 3.76 21.93 15.79
CA PRO A 44 2.70 21.03 15.37
C PRO A 44 3.11 19.62 15.79
N SER A 45 2.32 19.05 16.71
CA SER A 45 2.50 17.69 17.21
C SER A 45 2.71 16.78 16.02
N LYS A 46 3.81 16.01 16.00
CA LYS A 46 4.11 14.97 14.99
C LYS A 46 2.80 14.45 14.40
N ARG A 47 2.50 14.83 13.15
CA ARG A 47 1.32 14.31 12.47
C ARG A 47 1.47 12.79 12.50
N LYS A 48 0.57 12.11 13.22
CA LYS A 48 0.30 10.71 12.95
C LYS A 48 -0.09 10.72 11.48
N CYS A 49 0.77 10.26 10.57
CA CYS A 49 0.37 10.15 9.17
C CYS A 49 -0.72 9.08 9.16
N GLU A 50 -1.97 9.51 8.98
CA GLU A 50 -3.09 8.62 8.82
C GLU A 50 -2.95 7.94 7.47
N ASP A 51 -3.16 6.63 7.45
CA ASP A 51 -3.19 5.85 6.22
C ASP A 51 -4.35 6.32 5.35
N GLY A 52 -4.16 6.33 4.04
CA GLY A 52 -5.22 6.77 3.15
C GLY A 52 -4.92 6.54 1.68
N TYR A 53 -5.89 6.91 0.87
CA TYR A 53 -5.79 6.89 -0.58
C TYR A 53 -6.61 8.02 -1.18
N GLU A 54 -6.30 8.39 -2.42
CA GLU A 54 -7.05 9.33 -3.23
C GLU A 54 -7.00 8.93 -4.70
N TYR A 55 -7.89 9.53 -5.48
CA TYR A 55 -7.98 9.32 -6.93
C TYR A 55 -7.59 10.61 -7.63
N LEU A 56 -6.60 10.53 -8.51
CA LEU A 56 -6.10 11.65 -9.30
C LEU A 56 -6.52 11.48 -10.76
N ASN A 57 -7.08 12.54 -11.36
CA ASN A 57 -7.50 12.52 -12.76
C ASN A 57 -6.28 12.48 -13.69
N HIS A 58 -6.23 11.46 -14.55
CA HIS A 58 -5.31 11.39 -15.68
C HIS A 58 -6.12 11.46 -16.98
N THR A 59 -5.52 11.94 -18.07
CA THR A 59 -6.22 12.41 -19.28
C THR A 59 -7.22 11.43 -19.95
N ALA A 60 -7.19 10.13 -19.62
CA ALA A 60 -8.18 9.14 -20.02
C ALA A 60 -8.36 7.97 -19.02
N ASP A 61 -7.57 7.95 -17.96
CA ASP A 61 -7.45 6.86 -16.99
C ASP A 61 -7.63 7.42 -15.58
N ILE A 62 -7.61 6.56 -14.56
CA ILE A 62 -7.50 7.02 -13.17
C ILE A 62 -6.14 6.66 -12.60
N GLN A 63 -5.54 7.60 -11.87
CA GLN A 63 -4.35 7.34 -11.07
C GLN A 63 -4.77 7.11 -9.61
N LEU A 64 -4.51 5.90 -9.12
CA LEU A 64 -4.62 5.55 -7.72
C LEU A 64 -3.40 6.09 -7.00
N HIS A 65 -3.62 6.78 -5.88
CA HIS A 65 -2.56 7.18 -4.97
C HIS A 65 -2.88 6.64 -3.58
N SER A 66 -1.96 5.91 -2.96
CA SER A 66 -2.08 5.45 -1.58
C SER A 66 -0.87 5.87 -0.76
N TRP A 67 -1.09 6.09 0.54
CA TRP A 67 -0.02 6.44 1.47
C TRP A 67 -0.20 5.79 2.84
N SER A 68 0.93 5.59 3.52
CA SER A 68 0.99 5.13 4.90
C SER A 68 2.34 5.50 5.52
N THR A 69 2.48 5.30 6.83
CA THR A 69 3.80 5.33 7.51
C THR A 69 4.69 4.14 7.17
N SER A 70 4.17 3.12 6.47
CA SER A 70 4.92 1.93 6.07
C SER A 70 4.56 1.49 4.66
N PHE A 71 5.51 0.86 3.96
CA PHE A 71 5.25 0.30 2.63
C PHE A 71 4.10 -0.72 2.66
N LYS A 72 4.07 -1.53 3.72
CA LYS A 72 3.00 -2.48 4.01
C LYS A 72 1.62 -1.81 4.02
N GLY A 73 1.45 -0.76 4.83
CA GLY A 73 0.18 -0.05 4.91
C GLY A 73 -0.19 0.64 3.59
N ALA A 74 0.79 1.17 2.87
CA ALA A 74 0.52 1.79 1.57
C ALA A 74 0.02 0.77 0.53
N LEU A 75 0.54 -0.46 0.54
CA LEU A 75 0.06 -1.56 -0.29
C LEU A 75 -1.37 -1.97 0.07
N GLU A 76 -1.66 -2.11 1.37
CA GLU A 76 -3.01 -2.44 1.86
C GLU A 76 -4.02 -1.37 1.39
N GLN A 77 -3.70 -0.09 1.57
CA GLN A 77 -4.53 1.01 1.10
C GLN A 77 -4.66 1.06 -0.43
N LEU A 78 -3.64 0.64 -1.18
CA LEU A 78 -3.68 0.63 -2.64
C LEU A 78 -4.72 -0.34 -3.18
N VAL A 79 -4.81 -1.54 -2.57
CA VAL A 79 -5.84 -2.52 -2.94
C VAL A 79 -7.23 -2.00 -2.57
N ILE A 80 -7.37 -1.39 -1.39
CA ILE A 80 -8.64 -0.78 -0.98
C ILE A 80 -9.05 0.35 -1.94
N ALA A 81 -8.11 1.18 -2.40
CA ALA A 81 -8.36 2.22 -3.39
C ALA A 81 -8.84 1.63 -4.73
N MET A 82 -8.19 0.56 -5.20
CA MET A 82 -8.57 -0.11 -6.44
C MET A 82 -10.03 -0.60 -6.39
N PHE A 83 -10.41 -1.31 -5.32
CA PHE A 83 -11.77 -1.81 -5.18
C PHE A 83 -12.79 -0.71 -4.83
N GLY A 84 -12.37 0.34 -4.15
CA GLY A 84 -13.21 1.50 -3.87
C GLY A 84 -13.57 2.30 -5.10
N TYR A 85 -12.79 2.19 -6.18
CA TYR A 85 -13.14 2.76 -7.48
C TYR A 85 -14.18 1.90 -8.24
N MET A 86 -14.13 0.58 -8.05
CA MET A 86 -15.06 -0.37 -8.67
C MET A 86 -16.43 -0.40 -7.99
N THR A 87 -16.50 -0.19 -6.66
CA THR A 87 -17.72 -0.37 -5.88
C THR A 87 -17.71 0.38 -4.55
N THR A 88 -18.89 0.59 -3.98
CA THR A 88 -19.07 1.26 -2.68
C THR A 88 -18.54 0.39 -1.52
N LEU A 89 -17.36 0.74 -0.99
CA LEU A 89 -16.72 0.02 0.11
C LEU A 89 -17.57 -0.06 1.38
N GLU A 90 -18.39 0.95 1.69
CA GLU A 90 -19.19 0.97 2.93
C GLU A 90 -20.19 -0.18 3.03
N LYS A 91 -20.67 -0.67 1.88
CA LYS A 91 -21.67 -1.73 1.80
C LYS A 91 -21.07 -3.14 1.87
N ILE A 92 -19.74 -3.25 1.74
CA ILE A 92 -19.04 -4.53 1.82
C ILE A 92 -18.99 -4.98 3.28
N GLU A 93 -19.51 -6.18 3.52
CA GLU A 93 -19.48 -6.91 4.79
C GLU A 93 -18.42 -8.01 4.75
N ILE A 94 -18.02 -8.48 5.93
CA ILE A 94 -17.03 -9.56 6.05
C ILE A 94 -17.75 -10.90 6.14
N ASP A 95 -17.65 -11.69 5.06
CA ASP A 95 -17.91 -13.12 5.07
C ASP A 95 -16.59 -13.86 5.34
N ASN A 96 -16.40 -14.30 6.59
CA ASN A 96 -15.17 -14.97 7.01
C ASN A 96 -14.91 -16.28 6.25
N GLU A 97 -15.96 -17.08 5.99
CA GLU A 97 -15.79 -18.37 5.33
C GLU A 97 -15.35 -18.18 3.89
N TYR A 98 -16.03 -17.28 3.17
CA TYR A 98 -15.68 -16.97 1.80
C TYR A 98 -14.30 -16.30 1.69
N SER A 99 -13.99 -15.34 2.58
CA SER A 99 -12.68 -14.67 2.63
C SER A 99 -11.54 -15.65 2.82
N ILE A 100 -11.67 -16.60 3.75
CA ILE A 100 -10.65 -17.63 3.98
C ILE A 100 -10.51 -18.55 2.76
N GLN A 101 -11.62 -18.87 2.10
CA GLN A 101 -11.62 -19.76 0.94
C GLN A 101 -10.87 -19.18 -0.26
N VAL A 102 -11.05 -17.88 -0.55
CA VAL A 102 -10.58 -17.29 -1.82
C VAL A 102 -9.44 -16.27 -1.65
N ALA A 103 -9.34 -15.61 -0.50
CA ALA A 103 -8.46 -14.47 -0.29
C ALA A 103 -7.54 -14.64 0.94
N SER A 104 -7.28 -15.87 1.38
CA SER A 104 -6.39 -16.13 2.53
C SER A 104 -4.90 -16.08 2.20
N ASN A 105 -4.52 -16.21 0.93
CA ASN A 105 -3.13 -16.27 0.50
C ASN A 105 -2.93 -15.74 -0.93
N VAL A 106 -3.09 -14.43 -1.10
CA VAL A 106 -2.74 -13.75 -2.34
C VAL A 106 -1.23 -13.49 -2.31
N HIS A 107 -0.52 -14.01 -3.31
CA HIS A 107 0.94 -13.98 -3.35
C HIS A 107 1.43 -13.50 -4.71
N ALA A 108 2.27 -12.47 -4.70
CA ALA A 108 2.85 -11.87 -5.88
C ALA A 108 4.38 -11.84 -5.78
N GLU A 109 5.06 -12.00 -6.90
CA GLU A 109 6.51 -11.87 -7.04
C GLU A 109 6.85 -10.85 -8.12
N GLY A 110 7.97 -10.15 -7.99
CA GLY A 110 8.48 -9.19 -8.96
C GLY A 110 9.97 -9.38 -9.20
N HIS A 111 10.53 -8.55 -10.08
CA HIS A 111 11.98 -8.48 -10.33
C HIS A 111 12.60 -7.17 -9.84
N ASP A 112 11.76 -6.21 -9.50
CA ASP A 112 12.05 -4.94 -8.88
C ASP A 112 10.80 -4.46 -8.10
N LEU A 113 10.87 -3.27 -7.53
CA LEU A 113 9.80 -2.74 -6.70
C LEU A 113 8.53 -2.39 -7.49
N GLU A 114 8.68 -1.87 -8.70
CA GLU A 114 7.55 -1.48 -9.55
C GLU A 114 6.81 -2.73 -10.06
N SER A 115 7.54 -3.72 -10.58
CA SER A 115 6.95 -5.00 -10.99
C SER A 115 6.32 -5.77 -9.84
N LEU A 116 6.86 -5.67 -8.63
CA LEU A 116 6.24 -6.25 -7.44
C LEU A 116 4.88 -5.59 -7.12
N VAL A 117 4.80 -4.26 -7.16
CA VAL A 117 3.53 -3.53 -6.96
C VAL A 117 2.53 -3.83 -8.08
N PHE A 118 3.01 -3.88 -9.33
CA PHE A 118 2.19 -4.23 -10.48
C PHE A 118 1.56 -5.62 -10.30
N ASN A 119 2.39 -6.65 -10.11
CA ASN A 119 1.92 -8.03 -10.01
C ASN A 119 1.04 -8.21 -8.78
N TYR A 120 1.33 -7.51 -7.68
CA TYR A 120 0.49 -7.49 -6.49
C TYR A 120 -0.94 -7.02 -6.78
N LEU A 121 -1.10 -5.89 -7.47
CA LEU A 121 -2.43 -5.40 -7.85
C LEU A 121 -3.09 -6.29 -8.90
N ASP A 122 -2.32 -6.79 -9.87
CA ASP A 122 -2.84 -7.65 -10.93
C ASP A 122 -3.38 -8.98 -10.36
N ASP A 123 -2.71 -9.57 -9.35
CA ASP A 123 -3.21 -10.77 -8.66
C ASP A 123 -4.52 -10.51 -7.89
N TRP A 124 -4.64 -9.34 -7.24
CA TRP A 124 -5.90 -8.94 -6.61
C TRP A 124 -7.02 -8.73 -7.63
N LEU A 125 -6.70 -8.09 -8.76
CA LEU A 125 -7.64 -7.89 -9.86
C LEU A 125 -8.07 -9.22 -10.50
N PHE A 126 -7.12 -10.14 -10.69
CA PHE A 126 -7.38 -11.49 -11.18
C PHE A 126 -8.28 -12.28 -10.22
N LEU A 127 -8.02 -12.19 -8.92
CA LEU A 127 -8.87 -12.81 -7.90
C LEU A 127 -10.31 -12.31 -8.02
N PHE A 128 -10.50 -11.00 -8.20
CA PHE A 128 -11.82 -10.43 -8.43
C PHE A 128 -12.47 -10.96 -9.70
N HIS A 129 -11.79 -10.98 -10.84
CA HIS A 129 -12.37 -11.49 -12.10
C HIS A 129 -12.74 -12.97 -12.05
N THR A 130 -12.02 -13.78 -11.26
CA THR A 130 -12.26 -15.22 -11.16
C THR A 130 -13.31 -15.60 -10.11
N THR A 131 -13.40 -14.84 -9.01
CA THR A 131 -14.25 -15.20 -7.86
C THR A 131 -15.37 -14.19 -7.60
N PHE A 132 -15.25 -12.97 -8.11
CA PHE A 132 -16.01 -11.78 -7.73
C PHE A 132 -15.80 -11.38 -6.27
N PHE A 133 -14.69 -11.76 -5.64
CA PHE A 133 -14.34 -11.33 -4.29
C PHE A 133 -13.98 -9.84 -4.26
N ILE A 134 -14.58 -9.10 -3.34
CA ILE A 134 -14.28 -7.69 -3.07
C ILE A 134 -13.83 -7.54 -1.61
N PRO A 135 -12.59 -7.08 -1.33
CA PRO A 135 -12.13 -6.89 0.03
C PRO A 135 -12.71 -5.63 0.67
N LYS A 136 -13.14 -5.77 1.92
CA LYS A 136 -13.37 -4.65 2.85
C LYS A 136 -12.08 -4.25 3.57
N GLU A 137 -11.26 -5.24 3.89
CA GLU A 137 -9.97 -5.09 4.56
C GLU A 137 -8.93 -5.94 3.85
N VAL A 138 -7.69 -5.46 3.82
CA VAL A 138 -6.54 -6.17 3.26
C VAL A 138 -5.42 -6.15 4.29
N THR A 139 -4.73 -7.27 4.44
CA THR A 139 -3.59 -7.41 5.33
C THR A 139 -2.42 -8.00 4.56
N VAL A 140 -1.31 -7.27 4.51
CA VAL A 140 -0.04 -7.78 3.98
C VAL A 140 0.72 -8.47 5.12
N SER A 141 0.89 -9.79 5.03
CA SER A 141 1.51 -10.59 6.10
C SER A 141 3.03 -10.61 5.98
N ASN A 142 3.57 -10.57 4.76
CA ASN A 142 5.01 -10.63 4.50
C ASN A 142 5.39 -9.80 3.27
N ILE A 143 6.57 -9.17 3.33
CA ILE A 143 7.22 -8.52 2.20
C ILE A 143 8.69 -8.91 2.25
N ASP A 144 9.18 -9.57 1.19
CA ASP A 144 10.59 -9.86 0.99
C ASP A 144 11.16 -8.88 -0.04
N MET A 145 11.91 -7.89 0.42
CA MET A 145 12.55 -6.90 -0.43
C MET A 145 13.84 -7.40 -1.10
N THR A 146 14.33 -8.59 -0.73
CA THR A 146 15.50 -9.21 -1.34
C THR A 146 15.11 -10.01 -2.57
N ASN A 147 14.04 -10.79 -2.45
CA ASN A 147 13.51 -11.63 -3.53
C ASN A 147 12.32 -10.98 -4.27
N PHE A 148 11.91 -9.78 -3.84
CA PHE A 148 10.73 -9.07 -4.33
C PHE A 148 9.47 -9.96 -4.33
N SER A 149 9.00 -10.32 -3.14
CA SER A 149 7.72 -11.04 -2.99
C SER A 149 6.83 -10.43 -1.91
N ILE A 150 5.52 -10.55 -2.10
CA ILE A 150 4.48 -10.11 -1.18
C ILE A 150 3.53 -11.27 -0.90
N GLN A 151 3.18 -11.44 0.37
CA GLN A 151 2.09 -12.30 0.80
C GLN A 151 1.03 -11.46 1.50
N SER A 152 -0.23 -11.65 1.13
CA SER A 152 -1.35 -10.90 1.70
C SER A 152 -2.62 -11.73 1.78
N SER A 153 -3.59 -11.21 2.54
CA SER A 153 -4.94 -11.74 2.64
C SER A 153 -5.95 -10.60 2.66
N GLY A 154 -7.21 -10.92 2.43
CA GLY A 154 -8.31 -9.96 2.46
C GLY A 154 -9.55 -10.52 3.12
N MET A 155 -10.29 -9.64 3.78
CA MET A 155 -11.58 -9.93 4.40
C MET A 155 -12.65 -9.12 3.70
N GLY A 156 -13.71 -9.76 3.26
CA GLY A 156 -14.77 -9.14 2.46
C GLY A 156 -15.83 -10.16 2.07
N GLU A 157 -16.47 -9.94 0.93
CA GLU A 157 -17.53 -10.82 0.45
C GLU A 157 -17.52 -10.93 -1.08
N LYS A 158 -18.44 -11.72 -1.61
CA LYS A 158 -18.69 -11.77 -3.05
C LYS A 158 -19.50 -10.56 -3.51
N LEU A 159 -19.10 -9.95 -4.63
CA LEU A 159 -19.84 -8.86 -5.25
C LEU A 159 -21.28 -9.28 -5.56
N ASN A 160 -22.22 -8.65 -4.87
CA ASN A 160 -23.64 -8.71 -5.14
C ASN A 160 -24.14 -7.42 -5.82
N LEU A 161 -24.55 -7.49 -7.09
CA LEU A 161 -25.02 -6.34 -7.88
C LEU A 161 -26.32 -5.70 -7.38
N ALA A 162 -27.10 -6.38 -6.53
CA ALA A 162 -28.29 -5.81 -5.91
C ALA A 162 -27.97 -4.99 -4.65
N LYS A 163 -26.83 -5.27 -4.01
CA LYS A 163 -26.37 -4.64 -2.77
C LYS A 163 -25.38 -3.51 -3.07
N HIS A 164 -24.42 -3.81 -3.94
CA HIS A 164 -23.28 -2.96 -4.24
C HIS A 164 -23.53 -2.10 -5.47
N ASP A 165 -23.25 -0.80 -5.36
CA ASP A 165 -23.37 0.08 -6.51
C ASP A 165 -22.26 -0.23 -7.50
N GLN A 166 -22.60 -0.27 -8.79
CA GLN A 166 -21.60 -0.40 -9.84
C GLN A 166 -20.86 0.93 -9.99
N GLY A 167 -19.59 0.94 -9.61
CA GLY A 167 -18.64 2.00 -9.93
C GLY A 167 -18.11 1.81 -11.35
N THR A 168 -16.81 2.04 -11.52
CA THR A 168 -16.13 1.83 -12.80
C THR A 168 -15.26 0.58 -12.74
N GLU A 169 -15.45 -0.32 -13.71
CA GLU A 169 -14.61 -1.51 -13.83
C GLU A 169 -13.17 -1.10 -14.15
N ILE A 170 -12.19 -1.70 -13.48
CA ILE A 170 -10.78 -1.56 -13.84
C ILE A 170 -10.41 -2.77 -14.70
N LYS A 171 -9.91 -2.52 -15.91
CA LYS A 171 -9.55 -3.55 -16.88
C LYS A 171 -8.14 -4.08 -16.68
N ALA A 172 -7.20 -3.19 -16.36
CA ALA A 172 -5.79 -3.55 -16.25
C ALA A 172 -5.01 -2.57 -15.37
N ILE A 173 -3.95 -3.09 -14.74
CA ILE A 173 -2.92 -2.29 -14.09
C ILE A 173 -1.90 -1.86 -15.15
N THR A 174 -1.31 -0.66 -15.02
CA THR A 174 -0.32 -0.16 -15.98
C THR A 174 0.98 0.28 -15.31
N TYR A 175 2.09 0.19 -16.04
CA TYR A 175 3.37 0.80 -15.63
C TYR A 175 3.45 2.30 -15.90
N SER A 176 2.44 2.88 -16.56
CA SER A 176 2.44 4.29 -16.95
C SER A 176 2.52 5.18 -15.72
N ASN A 177 3.61 5.92 -15.58
CA ASN A 177 3.86 6.82 -14.44
C ASN A 177 3.68 6.13 -13.07
N MET A 178 4.04 4.84 -12.98
CA MET A 178 4.10 4.15 -11.69
C MET A 178 5.20 4.77 -10.84
N GLN A 179 4.90 5.04 -9.58
CA GLN A 179 5.88 5.59 -8.64
C GLN A 179 5.73 4.90 -7.29
N VAL A 180 6.85 4.40 -6.76
CA VAL A 180 6.91 3.80 -5.43
C VAL A 180 7.95 4.56 -4.60
N ASN A 181 7.47 5.52 -3.80
CA ASN A 181 8.31 6.42 -3.01
C ASN A 181 8.38 5.90 -1.58
N LEU A 182 9.53 5.35 -1.18
CA LEU A 182 9.77 4.79 0.14
C LEU A 182 10.66 5.72 0.97
N ASP A 183 10.06 6.55 1.81
CA ASP A 183 10.76 7.38 2.80
C ASP A 183 10.64 6.81 4.21
N LYS A 184 11.49 7.29 5.13
CA LYS A 184 11.53 6.81 6.53
C LYS A 184 10.24 7.07 7.32
N GLU A 185 9.52 8.12 6.96
CA GLU A 185 8.34 8.58 7.70
C GLU A 185 7.04 8.39 6.91
N LYS A 186 7.14 8.15 5.60
CA LYS A 186 6.00 8.07 4.68
C LYS A 186 6.35 7.17 3.50
N CYS A 187 5.39 6.38 3.07
CA CYS A 187 5.46 5.65 1.81
C CYS A 187 4.27 6.10 0.95
N ASP A 188 4.54 6.45 -0.29
CA ASP A 188 3.54 6.87 -1.27
C ASP A 188 3.64 5.98 -2.51
N ILE A 189 2.51 5.47 -2.99
CA ILE A 189 2.44 4.63 -4.18
C ILE A 189 1.45 5.25 -5.16
N TYR A 190 1.88 5.44 -6.40
CA TYR A 190 1.07 5.96 -7.50
C TYR A 190 1.00 4.92 -8.60
N VAL A 191 -0.22 4.56 -9.03
CA VAL A 191 -0.45 3.58 -10.09
C VAL A 191 -1.56 4.08 -11.00
N ILE A 192 -1.34 4.10 -12.31
CA ILE A 192 -2.39 4.34 -13.30
C ILE A 192 -3.05 3.02 -13.67
N VAL A 193 -4.38 3.00 -13.70
CA VAL A 193 -5.18 1.85 -14.10
C VAL A 193 -6.09 2.18 -15.28
N ASP A 194 -6.23 1.24 -16.20
CA ASP A 194 -7.13 1.32 -17.35
C ASP A 194 -8.55 0.95 -16.91
N ILE A 195 -9.53 1.75 -17.31
CA ILE A 195 -10.95 1.65 -16.90
C ILE A 195 -11.88 1.45 -18.10
#